data_AF-A0A9D6NUM4-F1
#
_entry.id   AF-A0A9D6NUM4-F1
#
_cell.length_a   1.000
_cell.length_b   1.000
_cell.length_c   1.000
_cell.angle_alpha   90.00
_cell.angle_beta   90.00
_cell.angle_gamma   90.00
#
_symmetry.space_group_name_H-M   'P 1'
#
loop_
_entity.id
_entity.type
_entity.pdbx_description
1 polymer ?
#
loop_
_entity_poly.entity_id
_entity_poly.type
_entity_poly.pdbx_seq_one_letter_code
_entity_poly.pdbx_strand_id
1 'polypeptide(L)' 'MKQELPKEFGKAIRELRHERRLTQERLAEAVEVTAEYISHIERGLTKSPPSWRVLNKLANALGVIVVAHDHSWTLKLAA' A
#
# COMPACT_ATOMS: atom_id res chain seq x y z
N MET A 1 -5.30 8.44 -19.71
CA MET A 1 -4.14 7.82 -19.02
C MET A 1 -4.65 6.59 -18.29
N LYS A 2 -4.09 5.40 -18.56
CA LYS A 2 -4.39 4.22 -17.72
C LYS A 2 -3.75 4.50 -16.36
N GLN A 3 -4.55 4.63 -15.31
CA GLN A 3 -4.02 4.72 -13.95
C GLN A 3 -3.33 3.40 -13.64
N GLU A 4 -2.02 3.43 -13.43
CA GLU A 4 -1.27 2.29 -12.92
C GLU A 4 -1.28 2.36 -11.39
N LEU A 5 -2.46 2.14 -10.81
CA LEU A 5 -2.69 2.20 -9.36
C LEU A 5 -1.59 1.51 -8.53
N PRO A 6 -1.04 0.33 -8.93
CA PRO A 6 0.08 -0.28 -8.20
C PRO A 6 1.35 0.57 -8.19
N LYS A 7 1.69 1.26 -9.29
CA LYS A 7 2.91 2.08 -9.38
C LYS A 7 2.76 3.38 -8.61
N GLU A 8 1.59 4.02 -8.69
CA GLU A 8 1.31 5.24 -7.92
C GLU A 8 1.31 4.95 -6.41
N PHE A 9 0.69 3.85 -5.99
CA PHE A 9 0.75 3.38 -4.61
C PHE A 9 2.18 3.07 -4.17
N GLY A 10 2.93 2.31 -4.97
CA GLY A 10 4.32 1.97 -4.67
C GLY A 10 5.22 3.19 -4.53
N LYS A 11 5.05 4.18 -5.40
CA LYS A 11 5.77 5.46 -5.34
C LYS A 11 5.48 6.21 -4.03
N ALA A 12 4.20 6.30 -3.63
CA ALA A 12 3.83 6.95 -2.37
C ALA A 12 4.44 6.25 -1.15
N ILE A 13 4.43 4.92 -1.11
CA ILE A 13 5.07 4.15 -0.03
C ILE A 13 6.57 4.42 0.04
N ARG A 14 7.25 4.46 -1.12
CA ARG A 14 8.68 4.77 -1.20
C ARG A 14 8.99 6.18 -0.66
N GLU A 15 8.21 7.18 -1.06
CA GLU A 15 8.38 8.57 -0.63
C GLU A 15 8.22 8.69 0.89
N LEU A 16 7.13 8.16 1.46
CA LEU A 16 6.90 8.12 2.90
C LEU A 16 8.03 7.40 3.65
N ARG A 17 8.53 6.28 3.11
CA ARG A 17 9.65 5.56 3.73
C ARG A 17 10.90 6.44 3.81
N HIS A 18 11.20 7.19 2.75
CA HIS A 18 12.35 8.10 2.71
C HIS A 18 12.17 9.29 3.66
N GLU A 19 10.97 9.86 3.77
CA GLU A 19 10.65 10.91 4.76
C GLU A 19 10.88 10.42 6.20
N ARG A 20 10.59 9.14 6.47
CA ARG A 20 10.87 8.49 7.76
C ARG A 20 12.29 7.96 7.90
N ARG A 21 13.17 8.19 6.91
CA ARG A 21 14.58 7.76 6.90
C ARG A 21 14.76 6.25 7.15
N LEU A 22 13.81 5.44 6.67
CA LEU A 22 13.85 3.99 6.81
C LEU A 22 14.49 3.34 5.58
N THR A 23 15.30 2.29 5.79
CA THR A 23 15.68 1.37 4.70
C THR A 23 14.51 0.42 4.39
N GLN A 24 14.56 -0.27 3.25
CA GLN A 24 13.53 -1.26 2.91
C GLN A 24 13.52 -2.41 3.94
N GLU A 25 14.68 -2.81 4.46
CA GLU A 25 14.84 -3.84 5.49
C GLU A 25 14.21 -3.40 6.81
N ARG A 26 14.45 -2.14 7.24
CA ARG A 26 13.86 -1.60 8.47
C ARG A 26 12.34 -1.48 8.38
N LEU A 27 11.82 -1.05 7.22
CA LEU A 27 10.37 -1.02 7.00
C LEU A 27 9.79 -2.45 6.98
N ALA A 28 10.47 -3.38 6.32
CA ALA A 28 10.03 -4.77 6.23
C ALA A 28 9.95 -5.45 7.61
N GLU A 29 10.93 -5.21 8.48
CA GLU A 29 10.94 -5.68 9.85
C GLU A 29 9.76 -5.11 10.66
N ALA A 30 9.53 -3.79 10.59
CA ALA A 30 8.40 -3.14 11.27
C ALA A 30 7.03 -3.65 10.79
N VAL A 31 6.96 -4.10 9.54
CA VAL A 31 5.74 -4.63 8.91
C VAL A 31 5.62 -6.16 9.02
N GLU A 32 6.67 -6.83 9.51
CA GLU A 32 6.81 -8.30 9.57
C GLU A 32 6.60 -8.96 8.20
N VAL A 33 7.33 -8.47 7.19
CA VAL A 33 7.39 -9.00 5.82
C VAL A 33 8.84 -9.08 5.34
N THR A 34 9.08 -9.60 4.14
CA THR A 34 10.42 -9.61 3.54
C THR A 34 10.75 -8.24 2.92
N ALA A 35 12.04 -7.88 2.91
CA ALA A 35 12.52 -6.68 2.22
C ALA A 35 12.22 -6.73 0.71
N GLU A 36 12.27 -7.93 0.11
CA GLU A 36 11.87 -8.15 -1.28
C GLU A 36 10.40 -7.79 -1.51
N TYR A 37 9.50 -8.12 -0.57
CA TYR A 37 8.09 -7.77 -0.70
C TYR A 37 7.88 -6.25 -0.63
N ILE A 38 8.58 -5.54 0.26
CA ILE A 38 8.58 -4.06 0.27
C ILE A 38 9.10 -3.51 -1.06
N SER A 39 10.19 -4.07 -1.60
CA SER A 39 10.72 -3.69 -2.91
C SER A 39 9.73 -3.93 -4.06
N HIS A 40 8.98 -5.02 -4.03
CA HIS A 40 7.90 -5.29 -5.00
C HIS A 40 6.75 -4.30 -4.89
N ILE A 41 6.35 -3.95 -3.67
CA ILE A 41 5.33 -2.92 -3.43
C ILE A 41 5.79 -1.59 -4.02
N GLU A 42 6.99 -1.12 -3.67
CA GLU A 42 7.50 0.19 -4.11
C GLU A 42 7.66 0.32 -5.62
N ARG A 43 7.90 -0.80 -6.31
CA ARG A 43 8.01 -0.85 -7.78
C ARG A 43 6.67 -1.07 -8.48
N GLY A 44 5.58 -1.28 -7.73
CA GLY A 44 4.26 -1.61 -8.28
C GLY A 44 4.21 -2.97 -8.97
N LEU A 45 5.04 -3.93 -8.53
CA LEU A 45 5.12 -5.28 -9.10
C LEU A 45 4.13 -6.26 -8.44
N THR A 46 3.43 -5.83 -7.40
CA THR A 46 2.38 -6.63 -6.75
C THR A 46 1.14 -6.69 -7.64
N LYS A 47 0.69 -7.90 -7.96
CA LYS A 47 -0.52 -8.13 -8.78
C LYS A 47 -1.82 -7.72 -8.08
N SER A 48 -1.81 -7.70 -6.75
CA SER A 48 -2.93 -7.33 -5.91
C SER A 48 -2.48 -6.39 -4.80
N PRO A 49 -3.37 -5.55 -4.26
CA PRO A 49 -3.07 -4.74 -3.08
C PRO A 49 -2.59 -5.60 -1.89
N PRO A 50 -1.73 -5.07 -1.01
CA PRO A 50 -1.39 -5.76 0.23
C PRO A 50 -2.64 -6.05 1.08
N SER A 51 -2.60 -7.12 1.87
CA SER A 51 -3.69 -7.41 2.81
C SER A 51 -3.91 -6.26 3.80
N TRP A 52 -5.12 -6.14 4.35
CA TRP A 52 -5.45 -5.13 5.37
C TRP A 52 -4.47 -5.13 6.55
N ARG A 53 -4.05 -6.33 7.00
CA ARG A 53 -3.04 -6.48 8.06
C ARG A 53 -1.72 -5.79 7.69
N VAL A 54 -1.24 -5.99 6.46
CA VAL A 54 0.00 -5.36 5.97
C VAL A 54 -0.19 -3.86 5.81
N LEU A 55 -1.33 -3.42 5.26
CA LEU A 55 -1.66 -1.99 5.12
C LEU A 55 -1.65 -1.26 6.46
N ASN A 56 -2.25 -1.83 7.51
CA ASN A 56 -2.23 -1.22 8.85
C ASN A 56 -0.83 -1.15 9.44
N LYS A 57 -0.01 -2.18 9.26
CA LYS A 57 1.37 -2.14 9.74
C LYS A 57 2.22 -1.12 8.98
N LEU A 58 2.04 -1.02 7.66
CA LEU A 58 2.64 0.04 6.85
C LEU A 58 2.20 1.41 7.36
N ALA A 59 0.90 1.59 7.61
CA ALA A 59 0.33 2.83 8.12
C ALA A 59 1.00 3.25 9.44
N ASN A 60 1.12 2.32 10.39
CA ASN A 60 1.78 2.55 11.67
C ASN A 60 3.26 2.90 11.51
N ALA A 61 4.01 2.10 10.73
CA ALA A 61 5.44 2.31 10.51
C ALA A 61 5.74 3.63 9.78
N LEU A 62 4.87 4.00 8.84
CA LEU A 62 4.96 5.22 8.06
C LEU A 62 4.19 6.39 8.67
N GLY A 63 3.59 6.21 9.87
CA GLY A 63 2.76 7.18 10.59
C GLY A 63 1.75 7.90 9.71
N VAL A 64 0.97 7.14 8.95
CA VAL A 64 -0.18 7.59 8.15
C VAL A 64 -1.41 6.78 8.54
N ILE A 65 -2.59 7.19 8.06
CA ILE A 65 -3.84 6.45 8.28
C ILE A 65 -4.29 5.90 6.93
N VAL A 66 -4.65 4.61 6.91
CA VAL A 66 -5.29 3.98 5.75
C VAL A 66 -6.80 4.02 5.98
N VAL A 67 -7.52 4.70 5.11
CA VAL A 67 -8.98 4.80 5.16
C VAL A 67 -9.55 3.94 4.04
N ALA A 68 -10.43 3.00 4.40
CA ALA A 68 -11.24 2.31 3.42
C ALA A 68 -12.41 3.24 3.03
N HIS A 69 -12.55 3.53 1.74
CA HIS A 69 -13.74 4.20 1.24
C HIS A 69 -14.79 3.15 0.89
N ASP A 70 -16.04 3.42 1.30
CA ASP A 70 -17.14 2.50 1.06
C ASP A 70 -17.45 2.46 -0.43
N HIS A 71 -17.44 1.27 -1.01
CA HIS A 71 -17.76 1.08 -2.42
C HIS A 71 -19.29 1.00 -2.50
N SER A 72 -19.95 2.16 -2.46
CA SER A 72 -21.40 2.23 -2.53
C SER A 72 -21.87 1.73 -3.90
N TRP A 73 -22.61 0.63 -3.91
CA TRP A 73 -23.32 0.14 -5.10
C TRP A 73 -24.82 0.25 -4.87
N THR A 74 -25.55 0.78 -5.84
CA THR A 74 -27.02 0.72 -5.85
C THR A 74 -27.46 -0.21 -6.98
N LEU A 75 -28.05 -1.35 -6.61
CA LEU A 75 -28.80 -2.21 -7.53
C LEU A 75 -30.24 -1.71 -7.60
N LYS A 76 -30.72 -1.42 -8.82
CA LYS A 76 -32.14 -1.16 -9.08
C LYS A 76 -32.68 -2.28 -9.97
N LEU A 77 -33.90 -2.72 -9.69
CA LEU A 77 -34.65 -3.61 -10.59
C LEU A 77 -34.81 -2.93 -11.95
N ALA A 78 -34.51 -3.66 -13.02
CA ALA A 78 -34.92 -3.25 -14.36
C ALA A 78 -36.44 -3.48 -14.45
N ALA A 79 -37.19 -2.38 -14.54
CA ALA A 79 -38.58 -2.42 -14.95
C ALA A 79 -38.69 -2.68 -16.45
#